data_AF-A0A510Y4X1-F1
#
_entry.id   AF-A0A510Y4X1-F1
#
_cell.length_a   1.000
_cell.length_b   1.000
_cell.length_c   1.000
_cell.angle_alpha   90.00
_cell.angle_beta   90.00
_cell.angle_gamma   90.00
#
_symmetry.space_group_name_H-M   'P 1'
#
loop_
_entity.id
_entity.type
_entity.pdbx_description
1 polymer ?
#
loop_
_entity_poly.entity_id
_entity_poly.type
_entity_poly.pdbx_seq_one_letter_code
_entity_poly.pdbx_strand_id
1 'polypeptide(L)'
;MQIQLTDRAADAIRRLEDKQTITIAYEFTGGCQGLQEFQLHASPGTTPEARAADEDTWHLLEPSPVLDYHPTLKWMLKNKNQTIANNIHLYEQTEA
;
A
#
# COMPACT_ATOMS: atom_id res chain seq x y z
N MET A 1 -0.20 -7.80 -13.17
CA MET A 1 -0.62 -8.66 -12.04
C MET A 1 -1.27 -7.76 -10.99
N GLN A 2 -2.27 -8.24 -10.25
CA GLN A 2 -3.13 -7.37 -9.42
C GLN A 2 -2.97 -7.67 -7.93
N ILE A 3 -2.85 -6.63 -7.11
CA ILE A 3 -2.89 -6.71 -5.65
C ILE A 3 -4.36 -6.74 -5.24
N GLN A 4 -4.74 -7.75 -4.46
CA GLN A 4 -6.12 -7.90 -4.00
C GLN A 4 -6.41 -6.89 -2.88
N LEU A 5 -7.61 -6.32 -2.88
CA LEU A 5 -8.10 -5.49 -1.78
C LEU A 5 -9.10 -6.28 -0.95
N THR A 6 -8.96 -6.23 0.37
CA THR A 6 -10.07 -6.63 1.25
C THR A 6 -11.18 -5.58 1.21
N ASP A 7 -12.40 -5.95 1.61
CA ASP A 7 -13.51 -5.00 1.72
C ASP A 7 -13.16 -3.81 2.61
N ARG A 8 -12.43 -4.06 3.71
CA ARG A 8 -11.98 -3.00 4.63
C ARG A 8 -10.96 -2.07 3.99
N ALA A 9 -10.02 -2.60 3.21
CA ALA A 9 -9.09 -1.77 2.46
C ALA A 9 -9.82 -0.95 1.40
N ALA A 10 -10.73 -1.57 0.64
CA ALA A 10 -11.54 -0.85 -0.34
C ALA A 10 -12.37 0.27 0.30
N ASP A 11 -12.98 0.03 1.45
CA ASP A 11 -13.73 1.05 2.19
C ASP A 11 -12.84 2.15 2.77
N ALA A 12 -11.61 1.81 3.20
CA ALA A 12 -10.64 2.81 3.65
C ALA A 12 -10.18 3.70 2.49
N ILE A 13 -9.92 3.12 1.32
CA ILE A 13 -9.58 3.86 0.09
C ILE A 13 -10.73 4.77 -0.34
N ARG A 14 -11.98 4.28 -0.28
CA ARG A 14 -13.18 5.09 -0.62
C ARG A 14 -13.29 6.39 0.18
N ARG A 15 -12.77 6.41 1.40
CA ARG A 15 -12.77 7.59 2.28
C ARG A 15 -11.71 8.64 1.89
N LEU A 16 -10.83 8.32 0.96
CA LEU A 16 -9.83 9.23 0.39
C LEU A 16 -10.38 10.04 -0.80
N GLU A 17 -11.70 10.04 -1.01
CA GLU A 17 -12.42 10.84 -2.01
C GLU A 17 -11.95 10.62 -3.45
N ASP A 18 -11.15 11.52 -4.02
CA ASP A 18 -10.63 11.42 -5.38
C ASP A 18 -9.39 10.53 -5.47
N LYS A 19 -8.75 10.19 -4.34
CA LYS A 19 -7.49 9.43 -4.29
C LYS A 19 -7.72 7.92 -4.14
N GLN A 20 -8.39 7.31 -5.13
CA GLN A 20 -8.81 5.91 -5.08
C GLN A 20 -7.73 4.89 -5.51
N THR A 21 -6.57 5.33 -5.99
CA THR A 21 -5.48 4.42 -6.41
C THR A 21 -4.37 4.42 -5.38
N ILE A 22 -4.01 3.24 -4.85
CA ILE A 22 -2.89 3.07 -3.92
C ILE A 22 -1.69 2.46 -4.66
N THR A 23 -0.57 3.17 -4.66
CA THR A 23 0.71 2.66 -5.14
C THR A 23 1.57 2.25 -3.94
N ILE A 24 2.01 0.98 -3.91
CA ILE A 24 2.87 0.42 -2.87
C ILE A 24 4.32 0.48 -3.36
N ALA A 25 5.20 1.09 -2.58
CA ALA A 25 6.63 1.21 -2.91
C ALA A 25 7.49 0.68 -1.74
N TYR A 26 8.64 0.07 -2.03
CA TYR A 26 9.63 -0.34 -1.03
C TYR A 26 10.86 0.56 -1.06
N GLU A 27 10.81 1.65 -0.29
CA GLU A 27 11.72 2.79 -0.45
C GLU A 27 12.50 3.10 0.84
N PHE A 28 13.59 3.84 0.68
CA PHE A 28 14.45 4.25 1.78
C PHE A 28 13.92 5.51 2.47
N THR A 29 13.64 5.46 3.77
CA THR A 29 13.18 6.62 4.55
C THR A 29 14.30 7.15 5.43
N GLY A 30 14.53 8.47 5.51
CA GLY A 30 15.36 9.07 6.58
C GLY A 30 16.85 9.33 6.31
N GLY A 31 17.30 9.43 5.05
CA GLY A 31 18.67 9.85 4.71
C GLY A 31 19.73 8.81 5.10
N CYS A 32 20.96 9.21 5.46
CA CYS A 32 22.11 8.27 5.66
C CYS A 32 21.94 7.20 6.77
N GLN A 33 20.92 7.30 7.63
CA GLN A 33 20.59 6.29 8.65
C GLN A 33 19.22 5.64 8.42
N GLY A 34 18.71 5.77 7.20
CA GLY A 34 17.38 5.32 6.87
C GLY A 34 17.19 3.81 6.90
N LEU A 35 15.93 3.42 6.96
CA LEU A 35 15.50 2.03 6.81
C LEU A 35 14.73 1.91 5.50
N GLN A 36 14.86 0.75 4.84
CA GLN A 36 14.03 0.44 3.69
C GLN A 36 12.72 -0.16 4.19
N GLU A 37 11.61 0.50 3.89
CA GLU A 37 10.29 0.11 4.36
C GLU A 37 9.23 0.27 3.28
N PHE A 38 8.09 -0.42 3.46
CA PHE A 38 6.96 -0.24 2.57
C PHE A 38 6.28 1.11 2.83
N GLN A 39 5.85 1.77 1.77
CA GLN A 39 5.08 3.00 1.81
C GLN A 39 3.88 2.87 0.88
N LEU A 40 2.77 3.52 1.26
CA LEU A 40 1.58 3.63 0.42
C LEU A 40 1.46 5.07 -0.07
N HIS A 41 1.23 5.23 -1.37
CA HIS A 41 0.98 6.53 -1.98
C HIS A 41 -0.41 6.54 -2.58
N ALA A 42 -1.28 7.41 -2.07
CA ALA A 42 -2.60 7.64 -2.63
C ALA A 42 -2.50 8.64 -3.78
N SER A 43 -3.05 8.26 -4.93
CA SER A 43 -3.13 9.10 -6.14
C SER A 43 -4.55 9.14 -6.69
N PRO A 44 -4.89 10.15 -7.50
CA PRO A 44 -6.21 10.25 -8.12
C PRO A 44 -6.63 8.96 -8.85
N GLY A 45 -7.89 8.57 -8.67
CA GLY A 45 -8.46 7.35 -9.23
C GLY A 45 -9.99 7.34 -9.13
N THR A 46 -10.65 6.52 -9.94
CA THR A 46 -12.12 6.42 -9.96
C THR A 46 -12.65 5.20 -9.21
N THR A 47 -11.81 4.19 -8.97
CA THR A 47 -12.18 2.97 -8.26
C THR A 47 -11.06 2.52 -7.33
N PRO A 48 -11.37 1.98 -6.14
CA PRO A 48 -10.37 1.43 -5.24
C PRO A 48 -9.52 0.37 -5.92
N GLU A 49 -8.22 0.63 -6.03
CA GLU A 49 -7.26 -0.33 -6.55
C GLU A 49 -5.90 -0.19 -5.85
N ALA A 50 -5.09 -1.25 -5.90
CA ALA A 50 -3.71 -1.23 -5.45
C ALA A 50 -2.76 -1.82 -6.50
N ARG A 51 -1.58 -1.21 -6.63
CA ARG A 51 -0.51 -1.66 -7.52
C ARG A 51 0.86 -1.50 -6.86
N ALA A 52 1.81 -2.34 -7.26
CA ALA A 52 3.21 -2.14 -6.91
C ALA A 52 3.79 -0.99 -7.76
N ALA A 53 4.72 -0.23 -7.20
CA ALA A 53 5.42 0.86 -7.89
C ALA A 53 6.34 0.33 -9.00
N ASP A 54 7.00 -0.80 -8.75
CA ASP A 54 7.96 -1.44 -9.64
C ASP A 54 7.96 -2.97 -9.45
N GLU A 55 8.75 -3.66 -10.28
CA GLU A 55 8.89 -5.12 -10.30
C GLU A 55 9.57 -5.65 -9.02
N ASP A 56 10.55 -4.92 -8.48
CA ASP A 56 11.23 -5.28 -7.23
C ASP A 56 10.25 -5.29 -6.05
N THR A 57 9.44 -4.24 -5.92
CA THR A 57 8.37 -4.16 -4.93
C THR A 57 7.37 -5.29 -5.16
N TRP A 58 6.99 -5.58 -6.40
CA TRP A 58 6.07 -6.68 -6.70
C TRP A 58 6.61 -8.02 -6.18
N HIS A 59 7.87 -8.36 -6.45
CA HIS A 59 8.47 -9.62 -6.01
C HIS A 59 8.50 -9.79 -4.49
N LEU A 60 8.67 -8.70 -3.74
CA LEU A 60 8.60 -8.73 -2.28
C LEU A 60 7.19 -9.02 -1.74
N LEU A 61 6.17 -8.73 -2.54
CA LEU A 61 4.76 -8.92 -2.18
C LEU A 61 4.22 -10.30 -2.55
N GLU A 62 4.91 -11.03 -3.43
CA GLU A 62 4.48 -12.36 -3.85
C GLU A 62 4.53 -13.38 -2.70
N PRO A 63 3.71 -14.46 -2.76
CA PRO A 63 2.66 -14.74 -3.76
C PRO A 63 1.27 -14.26 -3.33
N SER A 64 0.42 -13.89 -4.30
CA SER A 64 -0.98 -13.46 -4.07
C SER A 64 -1.09 -12.32 -3.06
N PRO A 65 -0.54 -11.13 -3.38
CA PRO A 65 -0.52 -10.01 -2.47
C PRO A 65 -1.92 -9.45 -2.17
N VAL A 66 -2.14 -9.09 -0.91
CA VAL A 66 -3.38 -8.54 -0.38
C VAL A 66 -3.07 -7.28 0.43
N LEU A 67 -3.75 -6.18 0.11
CA LEU A 67 -3.79 -4.99 0.94
C LEU A 67 -5.03 -5.04 1.85
N ASP A 68 -4.79 -4.87 3.14
CA ASP A 68 -5.81 -4.88 4.19
C ASP A 68 -5.76 -3.61 5.04
N TYR A 69 -6.90 -3.27 5.65
CA TYR A 69 -7.00 -2.19 6.61
C TYR A 69 -7.55 -2.72 7.94
N HIS A 70 -6.69 -2.76 8.94
CA HIS A 70 -7.03 -3.18 10.29
C HIS A 70 -7.35 -1.97 11.19
N PRO A 71 -8.35 -2.04 12.08
CA PRO A 71 -8.73 -0.91 12.94
C PRO A 71 -7.57 -0.35 13.79
N THR A 72 -6.74 -1.24 14.35
CA THR A 72 -5.61 -0.88 15.23
C THR A 72 -4.26 -0.84 14.48
N LEU A 73 -3.93 -1.88 13.73
CA LEU A 73 -2.67 -2.02 12.99
C LEU A 73 -2.64 -1.24 11.65
N LYS A 74 -3.73 -0.53 11.33
CA LYS A 74 -3.87 0.30 10.12
C LYS A 74 -3.60 -0.50 8.85
N TRP A 75 -2.91 0.10 7.88
CA TRP A 75 -2.59 -0.53 6.61
C TRP A 75 -1.66 -1.72 6.81
N MET A 76 -2.03 -2.85 6.21
CA MET A 76 -1.28 -4.10 6.28
C MET A 76 -1.10 -4.68 4.88
N LEU A 77 0.13 -5.13 4.61
CA LEU A 77 0.46 -5.91 3.44
C LEU A 77 0.60 -7.37 3.85
N LYS A 78 -0.11 -8.23 3.13
CA LYS A 78 -0.14 -9.67 3.36
C LYS A 78 0.10 -10.38 2.05
N ASN A 79 0.61 -11.58 2.13
CA ASN A 79 0.61 -12.52 1.02
C ASN A 79 0.00 -13.85 1.51
N LYS A 80 -0.07 -14.86 0.65
CA LYS A 80 -0.62 -16.18 1.04
C LYS A 80 0.07 -16.80 2.27
N ASN A 81 1.31 -16.44 2.52
CA ASN A 81 2.17 -17.10 3.51
C ASN A 81 2.20 -16.36 4.85
N GLN A 82 2.15 -15.02 4.85
CA GLN A 82 2.41 -14.21 6.03
C GLN A 82 1.91 -12.77 5.92
N THR A 83 1.97 -12.05 7.04
CA THR A 83 1.94 -10.58 7.04
C THR A 83 3.34 -10.07 6.72
N ILE A 84 3.47 -9.33 5.63
CA ILE A 84 4.73 -8.75 5.15
C ILE A 84 5.06 -7.48 5.93
N ALA A 85 4.09 -6.59 6.06
CA ALA A 85 4.24 -5.33 6.78
C ALA A 85 2.91 -4.90 7.41
N ASN A 86 2.98 -4.13 8.49
CA ASN A 86 1.83 -3.56 9.17
C ASN A 86 2.14 -2.11 9.59
N ASN A 87 1.10 -1.37 9.97
CA ASN A 87 1.20 0.03 10.35
C ASN A 87 1.88 0.89 9.26
N ILE A 88 1.62 0.56 8.00
CA ILE A 88 2.27 1.20 6.86
C ILE A 88 1.74 2.62 6.71
N HIS A 89 2.65 3.57 6.51
CA HIS A 89 2.28 4.97 6.32
C HIS A 89 1.60 5.18 4.95
N LEU A 90 0.55 5.99 4.96
CA LEU A 90 -0.12 6.44 3.75
C LEU A 90 0.23 7.90 3.48
N TYR A 91 0.96 8.12 2.41
CA TYR A 91 1.24 9.44 1.88
C TYR A 91 0.17 9.80 0.86
N GLU A 92 -0.53 10.90 1.10
CA GLU A 92 -1.30 11.52 0.05
C GLU A 92 -0.33 12.31 -0.82
N GLN A 93 -0.30 12.05 -2.14
CA GLN A 93 0.34 13.02 -3.03
C GLN A 93 -0.48 14.31 -2.95
N THR A 94 -0.04 15.25 -2.12
CA THR A 94 -0.34 16.66 -2.33
C THR A 94 0.48 17.09 -3.53
N GLU A 95 -0.19 17.34 -4.65
CA GLU A 95 0.39 18.15 -5.72
C GLU A 95 0.96 19.42 -5.09
N ALA A 96 2.21 19.72 -5.42
CA ALA A 96 2.92 20.94 -5.02
C ALA A 96 2.47 22.14 -5.84
#